data_AF-A0A8C4Z0K0-F1
#
_entry.id   AF-A0A8C4Z0K0-F1
#
_cell.length_a   1.000
_cell.length_b   1.000
_cell.length_c   1.000
_cell.angle_alpha   90.00
_cell.angle_beta   90.00
_cell.angle_gamma   90.00
#
_symmetry.space_group_name_H-M   'P 1'
#
loop_
_entity.id
_entity.type
_entity.pdbx_description
1 polymer ?
#
loop_
_entity_poly.entity_id
_entity_poly.type
_entity_poly.pdbx_seq_one_letter_code
_entity_poly.pdbx_strand_id
1 'polypeptide(L)'
;MIHGTCSVPVADASSMAEIGGWSGCAVLFLESLCPHVNLLSLYKDPHHKFSLFKVIKLTLTDSAGGLGGYEILKLHDANPLLGVELKFVELEACRRFLQSYVSGTLRQALAQHAGRLLAAAPEVKVETQLKAGTHTLDLCLDSLEDCLEHIHLSQSARLCDDEMEDLEQRLQEQALGGAAPEPPPAPQPPQRDCFLFQTETFEDRILTAADVHSFSNGVGRQWKHVGRALARGCRALKGPAIDNLAYEYEREGLYEQAYQMLSRFTQAEGSAAKLGRLVGALEDCRLTGLAESLLGSQ
;
A
#
# COMPACT_ATOMS: atom_id res chain seq x y z
N MET A 1 -13.85 -55.92 65.01
CA MET A 1 -14.55 -55.74 63.73
C MET A 1 -14.84 -54.26 63.57
N ILE A 2 -14.13 -53.57 62.70
CA ILE A 2 -14.55 -52.28 62.13
C ILE A 2 -14.38 -52.42 60.61
N HIS A 3 -15.49 -52.54 59.90
CA HIS A 3 -15.52 -52.55 58.43
C HIS A 3 -15.63 -51.11 57.96
N GLY A 4 -14.55 -50.57 57.41
CA GLY A 4 -14.55 -49.32 56.66
C GLY A 4 -14.88 -49.60 55.20
N THR A 5 -16.05 -49.15 54.74
CA THR A 5 -16.40 -49.13 53.33
C THR A 5 -15.98 -47.80 52.71
N CYS A 6 -14.92 -47.82 51.91
CA CYS A 6 -14.59 -46.76 50.96
C CYS A 6 -15.70 -46.68 49.91
N SER A 7 -16.45 -45.57 49.89
CA SER A 7 -17.22 -45.16 48.71
C SER A 7 -16.39 -44.14 47.95
N VAL A 8 -15.98 -44.52 46.74
CA VAL A 8 -15.29 -43.67 45.78
C VAL A 8 -16.34 -42.74 45.16
N PRO A 9 -16.20 -41.41 45.19
CA PRO A 9 -17.07 -40.55 44.42
C PRO A 9 -16.71 -40.68 42.93
N VAL A 10 -17.71 -40.99 42.12
CA VAL A 10 -17.68 -40.94 40.66
C VAL A 10 -17.27 -39.52 40.25
N ALA A 11 -16.18 -39.42 39.49
CA ALA A 11 -15.73 -38.18 38.89
C ALA A 11 -16.78 -37.70 37.90
N ASP A 12 -17.50 -36.64 38.27
CA ASP A 12 -18.36 -35.89 37.37
C ASP A 12 -17.47 -35.16 36.36
N ALA A 13 -17.61 -35.54 35.09
CA ALA A 13 -16.85 -35.02 33.96
C ALA A 13 -17.33 -33.64 33.48
N SER A 14 -17.79 -32.77 34.39
CA SER A 14 -18.38 -31.47 34.04
C SER A 14 -17.74 -30.28 34.77
N SER A 15 -16.43 -30.33 35.02
CA SER A 15 -15.76 -29.19 35.67
C SER A 15 -14.30 -29.04 35.24
N MET A 16 -14.05 -28.64 34.00
CA MET A 16 -12.76 -28.02 33.61
C MET A 16 -12.83 -27.10 32.38
N ALA A 17 -14.00 -26.62 31.99
CA ALA A 17 -14.12 -25.43 31.14
C ALA A 17 -14.42 -24.25 32.07
N GLU A 18 -13.76 -23.10 31.86
CA GLU A 18 -13.98 -21.77 32.51
C GLU A 18 -12.76 -21.11 33.18
N ILE A 19 -11.50 -21.43 32.85
CA ILE A 19 -10.36 -20.50 33.14
C ILE A 19 -9.26 -20.53 32.03
N GLY A 20 -9.58 -20.98 30.82
CA GLY A 20 -8.68 -20.89 29.66
C GLY A 20 -9.35 -20.09 28.55
N GLY A 21 -8.87 -18.89 28.27
CA GLY A 21 -9.34 -18.14 27.11
C GLY A 21 -9.15 -18.97 25.84
N TRP A 22 -10.22 -19.15 25.05
CA TRP A 22 -10.16 -19.91 23.81
C TRP A 22 -9.13 -19.27 22.88
N SER A 23 -8.19 -20.06 22.36
CA SER A 23 -7.25 -19.61 21.35
C SER A 23 -6.93 -20.71 20.37
N GLY A 24 -6.55 -20.35 19.15
CA GLY A 24 -6.19 -21.30 18.11
C GLY A 24 -5.46 -20.62 16.97
N CYS A 25 -4.74 -21.39 16.15
CA CYS A 25 -3.92 -20.86 15.07
C CYS A 25 -4.23 -21.55 13.75
N ALA A 26 -4.28 -20.76 12.69
CA ALA A 26 -4.48 -21.21 11.32
C ALA A 26 -3.50 -20.49 10.39
N VAL A 27 -3.19 -21.12 9.26
CA VAL A 27 -2.41 -20.51 8.19
C VAL A 27 -3.30 -20.39 6.97
N LEU A 28 -3.50 -19.16 6.52
CA LEU A 28 -4.17 -18.83 5.28
C LEU A 28 -3.13 -18.62 4.18
N PHE A 29 -3.16 -19.48 3.18
CA PHE A 29 -2.33 -19.38 1.99
C PHE A 29 -3.07 -18.61 0.90
N LEU A 30 -2.39 -17.64 0.30
CA LEU A 30 -2.92 -16.76 -0.72
C LEU A 30 -2.12 -16.92 -2.02
N GLU A 31 -2.82 -17.14 -3.13
CA GLU A 31 -2.24 -17.19 -4.47
C GLU A 31 -2.94 -16.19 -5.39
N SER A 32 -2.18 -15.32 -6.08
CA SER A 32 -2.77 -14.52 -7.15
C SER A 32 -2.76 -15.32 -8.44
N LEU A 33 -3.94 -15.45 -9.07
CA LEU A 33 -4.11 -16.05 -10.39
C LEU A 33 -3.83 -15.05 -11.52
N CYS A 34 -3.50 -13.79 -11.18
CA CYS A 34 -3.21 -12.76 -12.16
C CYS A 34 -1.73 -12.76 -12.54
N PRO A 35 -1.38 -12.87 -13.83
CA PRO A 35 0.02 -12.96 -14.27
C PRO A 35 0.85 -11.71 -13.99
N HIS A 36 0.20 -10.56 -13.75
CA HIS A 36 0.85 -9.28 -13.46
C HIS A 36 0.92 -8.94 -11.96
N VAL A 37 0.29 -9.74 -11.10
CA VAL A 37 0.26 -9.49 -9.66
C VAL A 37 0.79 -10.72 -8.96
N ASN A 38 2.01 -10.64 -8.42
CA ASN A 38 2.58 -11.70 -7.60
C ASN A 38 2.63 -11.23 -6.14
N LEU A 39 1.78 -11.82 -5.29
CA LEU A 39 1.66 -11.44 -3.87
C LEU A 39 2.97 -11.62 -3.12
N LEU A 40 3.74 -12.66 -3.45
CA LEU A 40 5.01 -12.93 -2.81
C LEU A 40 6.08 -11.91 -3.21
N SER A 41 6.10 -11.48 -4.47
CA SER A 41 6.97 -10.38 -4.92
C SER A 41 6.61 -9.06 -4.23
N LEU A 42 5.32 -8.76 -4.06
CA LEU A 42 4.86 -7.57 -3.34
C LEU A 42 5.24 -7.62 -1.86
N TYR A 43 5.22 -8.80 -1.24
CA TYR A 43 5.67 -8.99 0.15
C TYR A 43 7.17 -8.76 0.32
N LYS A 44 7.98 -9.18 -0.68
CA LYS A 44 9.44 -9.00 -0.68
C LYS A 44 9.87 -7.55 -0.95
N ASP A 45 9.03 -6.75 -1.58
CA ASP A 45 9.29 -5.34 -1.85
C ASP A 45 8.91 -4.46 -0.63
N PRO A 46 9.86 -3.75 0.01
CA PRO A 46 9.60 -2.92 1.18
C PRO A 46 8.54 -1.82 0.95
N HIS A 47 8.42 -1.31 -0.27
CA HIS A 47 7.46 -0.26 -0.62
C HIS A 47 6.03 -0.81 -0.72
N HIS A 48 5.88 -2.02 -1.26
CA HIS A 48 4.57 -2.65 -1.46
C HIS A 48 4.14 -3.54 -0.29
N LYS A 49 5.09 -3.97 0.55
CA LYS A 49 4.86 -4.81 1.74
C LYS A 49 3.82 -4.23 2.67
N PHE A 50 3.90 -2.93 2.96
CA PHE A 50 2.92 -2.26 3.82
C PHE A 50 1.52 -2.20 3.18
N SER A 51 1.44 -1.94 1.87
CA SER A 51 0.17 -1.95 1.14
C SER A 51 -0.47 -3.34 1.13
N LEU A 52 0.33 -4.39 0.92
CA LEU A 52 -0.12 -5.78 0.98
C LEU A 52 -0.60 -6.17 2.39
N PHE A 53 0.16 -5.81 3.42
CA PHE A 53 -0.25 -6.01 4.81
C PHE A 53 -1.58 -5.32 5.11
N LYS A 54 -1.77 -4.08 4.65
CA LYS A 54 -3.01 -3.32 4.81
C LYS A 54 -4.19 -4.01 4.12
N VAL A 55 -4.00 -4.54 2.92
CA VAL A 55 -5.02 -5.34 2.21
C VAL A 55 -5.44 -6.55 3.04
N ILE A 56 -4.47 -7.29 3.58
CA ILE A 56 -4.72 -8.49 4.40
C ILE A 56 -5.45 -8.10 5.69
N LYS A 57 -4.98 -7.09 6.42
CA LYS A 57 -5.59 -6.66 7.68
C LYS A 57 -7.02 -6.13 7.50
N LEU A 58 -7.29 -5.35 6.45
CA LEU A 58 -8.65 -4.90 6.14
C LEU A 58 -9.58 -6.07 5.82
N THR A 59 -9.12 -7.01 4.98
CA THR A 59 -9.88 -8.21 4.63
C THR A 59 -10.23 -9.05 5.85
N LEU A 60 -9.28 -9.23 6.77
CA LEU A 60 -9.49 -9.98 8.00
C LEU A 60 -10.41 -9.23 8.97
N THR A 61 -10.32 -7.90 9.03
CA THR A 61 -11.22 -7.06 9.84
C THR A 61 -12.67 -7.23 9.38
N ASP A 62 -12.90 -7.20 8.06
CA ASP A 62 -14.23 -7.41 7.47
C ASP A 62 -14.74 -8.84 7.72
N SER A 63 -13.84 -9.83 7.67
CA SER A 63 -14.19 -11.26 7.80
C SER A 63 -14.39 -11.72 9.25
N ALA A 64 -13.62 -11.19 10.19
CA ALA A 64 -13.72 -11.50 11.63
C ALA A 64 -14.79 -10.64 12.34
N GLY A 65 -15.27 -9.59 11.68
CA GLY A 65 -16.32 -8.71 12.19
C GLY A 65 -15.82 -7.63 13.16
N GLY A 66 -14.55 -7.21 13.03
CA GLY A 66 -13.96 -6.17 13.88
C GLY A 66 -12.44 -6.15 13.90
N LEU A 67 -11.88 -5.20 14.65
CA LEU A 67 -10.42 -5.01 14.81
C LEU A 67 -9.80 -5.94 15.86
N GLY A 68 -10.61 -6.71 16.59
CA GLY A 68 -10.18 -7.59 17.68
C GLY A 68 -10.56 -9.05 17.44
N GLY A 69 -10.07 -9.93 18.32
CA GLY A 69 -10.36 -11.37 18.29
C GLY A 69 -9.40 -12.20 17.41
N TYR A 70 -8.51 -11.54 16.67
CA TYR A 70 -7.44 -12.18 15.90
C TYR A 70 -6.16 -11.33 15.88
N GLU A 71 -5.03 -12.01 15.72
CA GLU A 71 -3.69 -11.46 15.59
C GLU A 71 -3.06 -12.09 14.34
N ILE A 72 -2.38 -11.28 13.52
CA ILE A 72 -1.54 -11.83 12.46
C ILE A 72 -0.18 -12.09 13.11
N LEU A 73 0.29 -13.33 13.12
CA LEU A 73 1.58 -13.66 13.77
C LEU A 73 2.75 -13.44 12.82
N LYS A 74 2.58 -13.87 11.56
CA LYS A 74 3.66 -13.87 10.58
C LYS A 74 3.13 -13.89 9.15
N LEU A 75 3.81 -13.17 8.26
CA LEU A 75 3.75 -13.40 6.82
C LEU A 75 5.00 -14.18 6.40
N HIS A 76 4.83 -15.33 5.76
CA HIS A 76 5.95 -16.15 5.31
C HIS A 76 5.88 -16.51 3.84
N ASP A 77 7.07 -16.69 3.26
CA ASP A 77 7.25 -17.16 1.90
C ASP A 77 6.96 -18.66 1.84
N ALA A 78 5.84 -19.03 1.22
CA ALA A 78 5.43 -20.40 0.95
C ALA A 78 5.36 -20.63 -0.58
N ASN A 79 6.37 -20.13 -1.33
CA ASN A 79 6.46 -20.15 -2.78
C ASN A 79 5.77 -21.36 -3.45
N PRO A 80 4.76 -21.15 -4.34
CA PRO A 80 4.32 -19.87 -4.93
C PRO A 80 3.34 -19.04 -4.08
N LEU A 81 2.97 -19.52 -2.90
CA LEU A 81 1.94 -18.95 -2.05
C LEU A 81 2.52 -17.94 -1.05
N LEU A 82 1.69 -16.98 -0.64
CA LEU A 82 1.94 -16.17 0.55
C LEU A 82 1.22 -16.81 1.74
N GLY A 83 1.96 -17.23 2.76
CA GLY A 83 1.39 -17.79 3.98
C GLY A 83 1.14 -16.69 5.02
N VAL A 84 -0.11 -16.57 5.48
CA VAL A 84 -0.54 -15.66 6.55
C VAL A 84 -0.85 -16.50 7.78
N GLU A 85 0.03 -16.48 8.77
CA GLU A 85 -0.19 -17.15 10.05
C GLU A 85 -1.07 -16.27 10.95
N LEU A 86 -2.21 -16.82 11.36
CA LEU A 86 -3.24 -16.15 12.13
C LEU A 86 -3.39 -16.86 13.47
N LYS A 87 -3.53 -16.07 14.53
CA LYS A 87 -3.94 -16.53 15.85
C LYS A 87 -5.28 -15.90 16.18
N PHE A 88 -6.25 -16.73 16.52
CA PHE A 88 -7.52 -16.29 17.05
C PHE A 88 -7.48 -16.38 18.56
N VAL A 89 -7.95 -15.33 19.23
CA VAL A 89 -8.07 -15.24 20.69
C VAL A 89 -9.53 -15.23 21.15
N GLU A 90 -10.45 -15.22 20.20
CA GLU A 90 -11.89 -15.24 20.45
C GLU A 90 -12.58 -16.22 19.50
N LEU A 91 -13.39 -17.12 20.06
CA LEU A 91 -14.10 -18.17 19.32
C LEU A 91 -15.02 -17.56 18.25
N GLU A 92 -15.73 -16.50 18.61
CA GLU A 92 -16.69 -15.84 17.73
C GLU A 92 -16.02 -15.16 16.53
N ALA A 93 -14.85 -14.56 16.73
CA ALA A 93 -14.07 -13.98 15.63
C ALA A 93 -13.60 -15.06 14.64
N CYS A 94 -13.14 -16.22 15.15
CA CYS A 94 -12.78 -17.36 14.33
C CYS A 94 -13.98 -17.95 13.57
N ARG A 95 -15.12 -18.10 14.25
CA ARG A 95 -16.37 -18.59 13.65
C ARG A 95 -16.82 -17.68 12.49
N ARG A 96 -16.82 -16.36 12.68
CA ARG A 96 -17.16 -15.39 11.61
C ARG A 96 -16.18 -15.45 10.46
N PHE A 97 -14.89 -15.53 10.75
CA PHE A 97 -13.85 -15.69 9.73
C PHE A 97 -14.10 -16.95 8.88
N LEU A 98 -14.37 -18.09 9.50
CA LEU A 98 -14.67 -19.34 8.78
C LEU A 98 -15.94 -19.23 7.94
N GLN A 99 -17.00 -18.60 8.45
CA GLN A 99 -18.22 -18.35 7.67
C GLN A 99 -17.95 -17.44 6.46
N SER A 100 -17.15 -16.39 6.63
CA SER A 100 -16.71 -15.50 5.54
C SER A 100 -15.86 -16.26 4.51
N TYR A 101 -15.02 -17.19 4.97
CA TYR A 101 -14.20 -18.05 4.13
C TYR A 101 -15.06 -18.99 3.27
N VAL A 102 -15.96 -19.75 3.90
CA VAL A 102 -16.85 -20.73 3.22
C VAL A 102 -17.79 -20.05 2.23
N SER A 103 -18.35 -18.90 2.60
CA SER A 103 -19.24 -18.14 1.71
C SER A 103 -18.52 -17.44 0.54
N GLY A 104 -17.19 -17.44 0.52
CA GLY A 104 -16.38 -16.73 -0.47
C GLY A 104 -16.31 -15.20 -0.26
N THR A 105 -16.95 -14.69 0.79
CA THR A 105 -16.96 -13.26 1.13
C THR A 105 -15.55 -12.75 1.41
N LEU A 106 -14.72 -13.56 2.09
CA LEU A 106 -13.30 -13.25 2.34
C LEU A 106 -12.54 -13.03 1.03
N ARG A 107 -12.74 -13.90 0.04
CA ARG A 107 -12.07 -13.81 -1.26
C ARG A 107 -12.52 -12.57 -2.02
N GLN A 108 -13.80 -12.23 -1.95
CA GLN A 108 -14.35 -11.02 -2.56
C GLN A 108 -13.78 -9.75 -1.92
N ALA A 109 -13.75 -9.68 -0.59
CA ALA A 109 -13.16 -8.56 0.14
C ALA A 109 -11.67 -8.41 -0.19
N LEU A 110 -10.93 -9.53 -0.26
CA LEU A 110 -9.52 -9.53 -0.64
C LEU A 110 -9.30 -8.95 -2.03
N ALA A 111 -10.07 -9.38 -3.03
CA ALA A 111 -10.00 -8.87 -4.39
C ALA A 111 -10.31 -7.37 -4.47
N GLN A 112 -11.33 -6.91 -3.73
CA GLN A 112 -11.71 -5.49 -3.68
C GLN A 112 -10.62 -4.61 -3.05
N HIS A 113 -10.09 -5.02 -1.90
CA HIS A 113 -9.04 -4.28 -1.22
C HIS A 113 -7.72 -4.29 -2.01
N ALA A 114 -7.36 -5.43 -2.59
CA ALA A 114 -6.20 -5.56 -3.47
C ALA A 114 -6.30 -4.63 -4.69
N GLY A 115 -7.45 -4.62 -5.38
CA GLY A 115 -7.65 -3.74 -6.53
C GLY A 115 -7.53 -2.24 -6.18
N ARG A 116 -7.96 -1.84 -4.98
CA ARG A 116 -7.88 -0.44 -4.54
C ARG A 116 -6.48 -0.02 -4.11
N LEU A 117 -5.77 -0.87 -3.36
CA LEU A 117 -4.53 -0.49 -2.69
C LEU A 117 -3.26 -0.88 -3.46
N LEU A 118 -3.34 -1.86 -4.36
CA LEU A 118 -2.19 -2.32 -5.14
C LEU A 118 -2.16 -1.76 -6.57
N ALA A 119 -3.07 -0.83 -6.91
CA ALA A 119 -3.23 -0.25 -8.25
C ALA A 119 -3.33 -1.29 -9.39
N ALA A 120 -3.76 -2.51 -9.04
CA ALA A 120 -3.90 -3.60 -9.98
C ALA A 120 -5.18 -3.44 -10.79
N ALA A 121 -5.15 -3.91 -12.05
CA ALA A 121 -6.30 -3.97 -12.95
C ALA A 121 -7.55 -4.55 -12.25
N PRO A 122 -8.78 -4.20 -12.69
CA PRO A 122 -10.01 -4.31 -11.90
C PRO A 122 -10.46 -5.73 -11.50
N GLU A 123 -9.73 -6.79 -11.84
CA GLU A 123 -10.09 -8.18 -11.52
C GLU A 123 -8.89 -8.97 -10.97
N VAL A 124 -8.39 -8.58 -9.79
CA VAL A 124 -7.44 -9.42 -9.05
C VAL A 124 -8.18 -10.68 -8.57
N LYS A 125 -7.88 -11.83 -9.18
CA LYS A 125 -8.40 -13.14 -8.75
C LYS A 125 -7.38 -13.77 -7.80
N VAL A 126 -7.83 -14.09 -6.60
CA VAL A 126 -7.00 -14.70 -5.55
C VAL A 126 -7.59 -16.06 -5.16
N GLU A 127 -6.77 -17.11 -5.24
CA GLU A 127 -7.07 -18.41 -4.65
C GLU A 127 -6.60 -18.45 -3.20
N THR A 128 -7.33 -19.21 -2.40
CA THR A 128 -7.14 -19.26 -0.95
C THR A 128 -7.15 -20.69 -0.48
N GLN A 129 -6.23 -21.05 0.41
CA GLN A 129 -6.22 -22.35 1.07
C GLN A 129 -6.01 -22.15 2.58
N LEU A 130 -6.76 -22.85 3.42
CA LEU A 130 -6.74 -22.69 4.87
C LEU A 130 -6.27 -23.98 5.55
N LYS A 131 -5.27 -23.86 6.44
CA LYS A 131 -4.73 -25.00 7.20
C LYS A 131 -4.69 -24.69 8.69
N ALA A 132 -4.84 -25.73 9.52
CA ALA A 132 -4.58 -25.68 10.96
C ALA A 132 -3.64 -26.83 11.32
N GLY A 133 -2.39 -26.50 11.66
CA GLY A 133 -1.32 -27.47 11.87
C GLY A 133 -1.12 -28.36 10.63
N THR A 134 -1.36 -29.66 10.77
CA THR A 134 -1.27 -30.64 9.69
C THR A 134 -2.58 -30.82 8.89
N HIS A 135 -3.68 -30.21 9.33
CA HIS A 135 -4.99 -30.38 8.72
C HIS A 135 -5.24 -29.28 7.68
N THR A 136 -5.72 -29.67 6.50
CA THR A 136 -6.21 -28.73 5.48
C THR A 136 -7.71 -28.57 5.66
N LEU A 137 -8.13 -27.40 6.16
CA LEU A 137 -9.50 -27.12 6.55
C LEU A 137 -10.43 -27.05 5.34
N ASP A 138 -9.90 -26.76 4.14
CA ASP A 138 -10.65 -26.82 2.88
C ASP A 138 -11.36 -28.17 2.64
N LEU A 139 -10.85 -29.25 3.24
CA LEU A 139 -11.39 -30.60 3.09
C LEU A 139 -12.55 -30.91 4.07
N CYS A 140 -12.80 -30.05 5.06
CA CYS A 140 -13.84 -30.24 6.08
C CYS A 140 -14.70 -28.99 6.31
N LEU A 141 -14.80 -28.10 5.31
CA LEU A 141 -15.61 -26.87 5.37
C LEU A 141 -17.12 -27.12 5.57
N ASP A 142 -17.60 -28.34 5.31
CA ASP A 142 -19.00 -28.74 5.55
C ASP A 142 -19.36 -28.73 7.05
N SER A 143 -18.35 -28.85 7.92
CA SER A 143 -18.52 -28.87 9.38
C SER A 143 -17.65 -27.80 10.02
N LEU A 144 -18.28 -26.66 10.31
CA LEU A 144 -17.60 -25.50 10.90
C LEU A 144 -17.04 -25.82 12.30
N GLU A 145 -17.72 -26.67 13.07
CA GLU A 145 -17.31 -27.06 14.43
C GLU A 145 -16.01 -27.88 14.41
N ASP A 146 -15.87 -28.81 13.45
CA ASP A 146 -14.63 -29.59 13.29
C ASP A 146 -13.45 -28.69 12.88
N CYS A 147 -13.72 -27.70 12.02
CA CYS A 147 -12.73 -26.68 11.67
C CYS A 147 -12.29 -25.87 12.90
N LEU A 148 -13.22 -25.45 13.75
CA LEU A 148 -12.93 -24.72 14.98
C LEU A 148 -12.12 -25.56 15.97
N GLU A 149 -12.43 -26.85 16.10
CA GLU A 149 -11.67 -27.78 16.94
C GLU A 149 -10.24 -27.94 16.41
N HIS A 150 -10.06 -28.16 15.11
CA HIS A 150 -8.74 -28.26 14.50
C HIS A 150 -7.90 -26.98 14.69
N ILE A 151 -8.52 -25.80 14.58
CA ILE A 151 -7.86 -24.51 14.85
C ILE A 151 -7.49 -24.41 16.33
N HIS A 152 -8.38 -24.80 17.24
CA HIS A 152 -8.13 -24.76 18.68
C HIS A 152 -7.00 -25.69 19.13
N LEU A 153 -6.93 -26.90 18.55
CA LEU A 153 -5.86 -27.87 18.79
C LEU A 153 -4.51 -27.40 18.21
N SER A 154 -4.55 -26.60 17.14
CA SER A 154 -3.38 -25.97 16.55
C SER A 154 -2.99 -24.73 17.34
N GLN A 155 -2.32 -24.91 18.49
CA GLN A 155 -1.79 -23.79 19.27
C GLN A 155 -0.35 -23.48 18.83
N SER A 156 -0.14 -22.34 18.17
CA SER A 156 1.21 -21.83 17.91
C SER A 156 1.72 -21.12 19.16
N ALA A 157 2.82 -21.59 19.73
CA ALA A 157 3.54 -20.89 20.80
C ALA A 157 4.41 -19.73 20.26
N ARG A 158 4.28 -19.40 18.97
CA ARG A 158 5.05 -18.35 18.31
C ARG A 158 4.48 -16.99 18.72
N LEU A 159 5.38 -16.10 19.11
CA LEU A 159 5.06 -14.69 19.31
C LEU A 159 4.81 -14.03 17.96
N CYS A 160 4.16 -12.87 17.99
CA CYS A 160 4.12 -11.98 16.84
C CYS A 160 5.56 -11.65 16.44
N ASP A 161 5.89 -11.72 15.15
CA ASP A 161 7.21 -11.28 14.68
C ASP A 161 7.32 -9.76 14.82
N ASP A 162 8.51 -9.24 15.19
CA ASP A 162 8.77 -7.79 15.34
C ASP A 162 8.34 -6.98 14.09
N GLU A 163 8.52 -7.57 12.89
CA GLU A 163 8.10 -6.95 11.63
C GLU A 163 6.58 -6.75 11.56
N MET A 164 5.81 -7.68 12.12
CA MET A 164 4.36 -7.58 12.13
C MET A 164 3.89 -6.55 13.14
N GLU A 165 4.54 -6.47 14.30
CA GLU A 165 4.28 -5.44 15.31
C GLU A 165 4.53 -4.04 14.73
N ASP A 166 5.66 -3.85 14.01
CA ASP A 166 5.97 -2.60 13.30
C ASP A 166 4.89 -2.24 12.25
N LEU A 167 4.42 -3.22 11.48
CA LEU A 167 3.39 -3.02 10.47
C LEU A 167 2.03 -2.67 11.08
N GLU A 168 1.65 -3.32 12.20
CA GLU A 168 0.44 -3.00 12.96
C GLU A 168 0.52 -1.61 13.58
N GLN A 169 1.64 -1.24 14.18
CA GLN A 169 1.86 0.09 14.74
C GLN A 169 1.72 1.17 13.67
N ARG A 170 2.38 1.00 12.52
CA ARG A 170 2.27 1.95 11.39
C ARG A 170 0.85 2.09 10.87
N LEU A 171 0.08 1.00 10.84
CA LEU A 171 -1.32 1.05 10.44
C LEU A 171 -2.17 1.81 11.47
N GLN A 172 -1.91 1.60 12.76
CA GLN A 172 -2.60 2.28 13.85
C GLN A 172 -2.29 3.78 13.90
N GLU A 173 -1.04 4.17 13.63
CA GLU A 173 -0.62 5.56 13.46
C GLU A 173 -1.36 6.24 12.30
N GLN A 174 -1.51 5.55 11.15
CA GLN A 174 -2.32 6.06 10.04
C GLN A 174 -3.81 6.20 10.39
N ALA A 175 -4.36 5.28 11.18
CA ALA A 175 -5.77 5.31 11.57
C ALA A 175 -6.09 6.39 12.61
N LEU A 176 -5.21 6.59 13.59
CA LEU A 176 -5.37 7.59 14.67
C LEU A 176 -5.03 9.02 14.22
N GLY A 177 -4.23 9.19 13.16
CA GLY A 177 -3.97 10.49 12.52
C GLY A 177 -5.18 11.10 11.80
N GLY A 178 -6.34 10.44 11.80
CA GLY A 178 -7.55 10.86 11.08
C GLY A 178 -8.45 11.89 11.77
N ALA A 179 -8.12 12.41 12.96
CA ALA A 179 -9.00 13.33 13.69
C ALA A 179 -8.25 14.40 14.51
N ALA A 180 -7.59 15.35 13.85
CA ALA A 180 -7.30 16.67 14.42
C ALA A 180 -7.21 17.73 13.31
N PRO A 181 -7.66 18.99 13.54
CA PRO A 181 -7.49 20.07 12.58
C PRO A 181 -6.00 20.35 12.44
N GLU A 182 -5.51 20.38 11.20
CA GLU A 182 -4.15 20.75 10.80
C GLU A 182 -3.52 21.84 11.70
N PRO A 183 -2.43 21.53 12.43
CA PRO A 183 -1.45 22.51 12.87
C PRO A 183 -0.15 22.34 12.05
N PRO A 184 0.64 23.42 11.89
CA PRO A 184 1.55 23.61 10.78
C PRO A 184 2.71 22.60 10.72
N PRO A 185 3.26 22.34 9.52
CA PRO A 185 4.18 21.23 9.29
C PRO A 185 5.59 21.53 9.84
N ALA A 186 6.16 20.55 10.55
CA ALA A 186 7.58 20.43 10.85
C ALA A 186 7.95 18.93 10.88
N PRO A 187 9.20 18.55 10.57
CA PRO A 187 9.57 17.94 9.30
C PRO A 187 9.65 16.41 9.41
N GLN A 188 8.89 15.72 8.57
CA GLN A 188 9.09 14.30 8.30
C GLN A 188 10.21 14.13 7.27
N PRO A 189 11.11 13.13 7.40
CA PRO A 189 12.14 12.88 6.39
C PRO A 189 11.47 12.57 5.04
N PRO A 190 11.85 13.24 3.95
CA PRO A 190 11.09 13.23 2.70
C PRO A 190 11.07 11.82 2.13
N GLN A 191 9.87 11.30 1.88
CA GLN A 191 9.68 10.47 0.69
C GLN A 191 10.18 11.34 -0.45
N ARG A 192 11.36 11.02 -0.97
CA ARG A 192 11.97 11.79 -2.03
C ARG A 192 11.05 11.63 -3.23
N ASP A 193 10.19 12.62 -3.43
CA ASP A 193 9.57 12.92 -4.71
C ASP A 193 10.74 12.91 -5.68
N CYS A 194 10.89 11.83 -6.44
CA CYS A 194 12.06 11.57 -7.25
C CYS A 194 11.61 11.18 -8.64
N PHE A 195 12.29 11.69 -9.66
CA PHE A 195 12.06 11.31 -11.04
C PHE A 195 13.35 10.76 -11.65
N LEU A 196 13.19 9.87 -12.63
CA LEU A 196 14.30 9.24 -13.32
C LEU A 196 14.61 10.05 -14.60
N PHE A 197 15.88 10.43 -14.77
CA PHE A 197 16.40 11.09 -15.97
C PHE A 197 17.70 10.41 -16.38
N GLN A 198 17.79 9.93 -17.62
CA GLN A 198 18.99 9.25 -18.14
C GLN A 198 19.58 8.17 -17.20
N THR A 199 18.72 7.39 -16.53
CA THR A 199 19.09 6.33 -15.55
C THR A 199 19.55 6.82 -14.16
N GLU A 200 19.59 8.12 -13.91
CA GLU A 200 19.85 8.72 -12.60
C GLU A 200 18.55 9.21 -11.94
N THR A 201 18.50 9.16 -10.60
CA THR A 201 17.32 9.55 -9.82
C THR A 201 17.53 10.95 -9.22
N PHE A 202 16.70 11.90 -9.61
CA PHE A 202 16.76 13.29 -9.16
C PHE A 202 15.59 13.64 -8.25
N GLU A 203 15.77 14.63 -7.38
CA GLU A 203 14.71 15.17 -6.54
C GLU A 203 13.72 16.01 -7.38
N ASP A 204 12.45 15.60 -7.39
CA ASP A 204 11.30 16.23 -8.02
C ASP A 204 10.76 17.39 -7.17
N ARG A 205 11.64 18.37 -6.94
CA ARG A 205 11.34 19.61 -6.22
C ARG A 205 10.49 20.57 -7.05
N ILE A 206 9.82 21.50 -6.39
CA ILE A 206 9.11 22.61 -7.06
C ILE A 206 10.14 23.47 -7.81
N LEU A 207 9.77 23.95 -9.00
CA LEU A 207 10.59 24.87 -9.78
C LEU A 207 10.88 26.14 -8.99
N THR A 208 12.16 26.43 -8.83
CA THR A 208 12.66 27.64 -8.19
C THR A 208 12.88 28.74 -9.23
N ALA A 209 13.01 29.99 -8.78
CA ALA A 209 13.37 31.09 -9.66
C ALA A 209 14.69 30.84 -10.41
N ALA A 210 15.64 30.12 -9.81
CA ALA A 210 16.90 29.74 -10.44
C ALA A 210 16.68 28.81 -11.64
N ASP A 211 15.77 27.83 -11.52
CA ASP A 211 15.42 26.93 -12.62
C ASP A 211 14.74 27.69 -13.76
N VAL A 212 13.86 28.63 -13.41
CA VAL A 212 13.18 29.49 -14.39
C VAL A 212 14.20 30.34 -15.16
N HIS A 213 15.16 30.94 -14.46
CA HIS A 213 16.22 31.72 -15.08
C HIS A 213 17.15 30.86 -15.95
N SER A 214 17.58 29.71 -15.45
CA SER A 214 18.45 28.77 -16.18
C SER A 214 17.78 28.27 -17.46
N PHE A 215 16.51 27.85 -17.36
CA PHE A 215 15.69 27.47 -18.51
C PHE A 215 15.59 28.62 -19.53
N SER A 216 15.25 29.83 -19.08
CA SER A 216 15.02 30.98 -19.96
C SER A 216 16.29 31.41 -20.69
N ASN A 217 17.45 31.26 -20.04
CA ASN A 217 18.75 31.49 -20.65
C ASN A 217 19.11 30.43 -21.70
N GLY A 218 18.77 29.16 -21.46
CA GLY A 218 19.22 28.05 -22.31
C GLY A 218 18.26 27.64 -23.43
N VAL A 219 16.95 27.86 -23.30
CA VAL A 219 15.95 27.28 -24.21
C VAL A 219 15.89 27.98 -25.58
N GLY A 220 16.26 29.27 -25.64
CA GLY A 220 16.26 30.07 -26.87
C GLY A 220 14.96 29.96 -27.67
N ARG A 221 15.04 29.72 -28.98
CA ARG A 221 13.87 29.66 -29.88
C ARG A 221 12.94 28.46 -29.62
N GLN A 222 13.38 27.47 -28.86
CA GLN A 222 12.61 26.25 -28.59
C GLN A 222 11.61 26.42 -27.45
N TRP A 223 11.55 27.59 -26.81
CA TRP A 223 10.64 27.85 -25.69
C TRP A 223 9.17 27.57 -26.05
N LYS A 224 8.76 27.85 -27.29
CA LYS A 224 7.39 27.56 -27.77
C LYS A 224 7.13 26.06 -27.84
N HIS A 225 8.12 25.26 -28.24
CA HIS A 225 7.99 23.82 -28.35
C HIS A 225 7.88 23.19 -26.95
N VAL A 226 8.74 23.61 -26.03
CA VAL A 226 8.67 23.20 -24.62
C VAL A 226 7.35 23.65 -23.97
N GLY A 227 6.92 24.88 -24.23
CA GLY A 227 5.62 25.37 -23.76
C GLY A 227 4.46 24.51 -24.24
N ARG A 228 4.47 24.05 -25.51
CA ARG A 228 3.44 23.15 -26.05
C ARG A 228 3.51 21.75 -25.43
N ALA A 229 4.71 21.26 -25.09
CA ALA A 229 4.87 20.03 -24.34
C ALA A 229 4.28 20.14 -22.92
N LEU A 230 4.59 21.22 -22.19
CA LEU A 230 4.03 21.52 -20.87
C LEU A 230 2.51 21.74 -20.90
N ALA A 231 1.99 22.30 -22.00
CA ALA A 231 0.55 22.52 -22.18
C ALA A 231 -0.28 21.23 -22.17
N ARG A 232 0.32 20.03 -22.37
CA ARG A 232 -0.40 18.76 -22.21
C ARG A 232 -0.97 18.62 -20.79
N GLY A 233 -0.18 18.98 -19.79
CA GLY A 233 -0.54 18.92 -18.37
C GLY A 233 -0.97 20.26 -17.77
N CYS A 234 -0.74 21.40 -18.43
CA CYS A 234 -1.05 22.73 -17.89
C CYS A 234 -2.10 23.47 -18.74
N ARG A 235 -3.27 23.77 -18.15
CA ARG A 235 -4.35 24.48 -18.84
C ARG A 235 -3.97 25.93 -19.18
N ALA A 236 -3.15 26.59 -18.36
CA ALA A 236 -2.77 27.98 -18.56
C ALA A 236 -1.86 28.22 -19.78
N LEU A 237 -1.25 27.16 -20.30
CA LEU A 237 -0.42 27.17 -21.52
C LEU A 237 -1.13 26.60 -22.75
N LYS A 238 -2.40 26.17 -22.64
CA LYS A 238 -3.18 25.64 -23.77
C LYS A 238 -3.69 26.76 -24.70
N GLY A 239 -4.01 26.38 -25.94
CA GLY A 239 -4.65 27.26 -26.90
C GLY A 239 -3.70 28.39 -27.38
N PRO A 240 -4.20 29.63 -27.54
CA PRO A 240 -3.39 30.74 -28.04
C PRO A 240 -2.43 31.32 -27.00
N ALA A 241 -2.38 30.78 -25.77
CA ALA A 241 -1.59 31.36 -24.68
C ALA A 241 -0.10 31.53 -25.04
N ILE A 242 0.51 30.53 -25.70
CA ILE A 242 1.92 30.58 -26.13
C ILE A 242 2.12 31.61 -27.24
N ASP A 243 1.18 31.68 -28.18
CA ASP A 243 1.26 32.61 -29.30
C ASP A 243 1.00 34.07 -28.83
N ASN A 244 0.13 34.25 -27.85
CA ASN A 244 -0.11 35.53 -27.17
C ASN A 244 1.12 36.00 -26.40
N LEU A 245 1.77 35.11 -25.63
CA LEU A 245 3.03 35.43 -24.94
C LEU A 245 4.13 35.82 -25.94
N ALA A 246 4.16 35.17 -27.10
CA ALA A 246 5.14 35.50 -28.14
C ALA A 246 4.90 36.91 -28.72
N TYR A 247 3.65 37.33 -28.85
CA TYR A 247 3.28 38.65 -29.33
C TYR A 247 3.48 39.73 -28.28
N GLU A 248 3.06 39.47 -27.03
CA GLU A 248 3.14 40.40 -25.91
C GLU A 248 4.58 40.76 -25.56
N TYR A 249 5.47 39.76 -25.56
CA TYR A 249 6.88 39.92 -25.17
C TYR A 249 7.85 39.89 -26.37
N GLU A 250 7.39 40.26 -27.56
CA GLU A 250 8.22 40.27 -28.77
C GLU A 250 9.39 41.26 -28.67
N ARG A 251 9.19 42.39 -27.99
CA ARG A 251 10.16 43.50 -27.94
C ARG A 251 11.29 43.27 -26.95
N GLU A 252 11.03 42.48 -25.91
CA GLU A 252 11.93 42.15 -24.81
C GLU A 252 12.86 40.97 -25.19
N GLY A 253 12.41 40.13 -26.13
CA GLY A 253 13.22 39.08 -26.73
C GLY A 253 12.95 37.67 -26.18
N LEU A 254 13.67 36.69 -26.72
CA LEU A 254 13.41 35.26 -26.49
C LEU A 254 13.54 34.83 -25.02
N TYR A 255 14.48 35.45 -24.31
CA TYR A 255 14.67 35.20 -22.89
C TYR A 255 13.41 35.56 -22.10
N GLU A 256 12.88 36.77 -22.30
CA GLU A 256 11.70 37.24 -21.59
C GLU A 256 10.47 36.39 -21.95
N GLN A 257 10.31 36.02 -23.23
CA GLN A 257 9.23 35.12 -23.66
C GLN A 257 9.28 33.76 -22.94
N ALA A 258 10.46 33.15 -22.84
CA ALA A 258 10.66 31.89 -22.14
C ALA A 258 10.40 32.03 -20.63
N TYR A 259 10.87 33.13 -20.04
CA TYR A 259 10.69 33.47 -18.64
C TYR A 259 9.21 33.64 -18.29
N GLN A 260 8.47 34.39 -19.09
CA GLN A 260 7.04 34.63 -18.89
C GLN A 260 6.21 33.37 -19.10
N MET A 261 6.58 32.52 -20.07
CA MET A 261 5.94 31.23 -20.28
C MET A 261 6.09 30.31 -19.07
N LEU A 262 7.32 30.16 -18.55
CA LEU A 262 7.56 29.28 -17.42
C LEU A 262 7.07 29.89 -16.10
N SER A 263 7.09 31.22 -15.95
CA SER A 263 6.47 31.92 -14.82
C SER A 263 4.95 31.76 -14.79
N ARG A 264 4.30 31.77 -15.97
CA ARG A 264 2.87 31.49 -16.09
C ARG A 264 2.55 30.04 -15.73
N PHE A 265 3.43 29.10 -16.08
CA PHE A 265 3.31 27.69 -15.68
C PHE A 265 3.42 27.52 -14.16
N THR A 266 4.43 28.13 -13.53
CA THR A 266 4.62 28.02 -12.07
C THR A 266 3.47 28.67 -11.29
N GLN A 267 2.96 29.83 -11.76
CA GLN A 267 1.80 30.48 -11.15
C GLN A 267 0.52 29.67 -11.29
N ALA A 268 0.29 29.03 -12.43
CA ALA A 268 -0.93 28.27 -12.69
C ALA A 268 -0.96 26.91 -11.97
N GLU A 269 0.18 26.23 -11.89
CA GLU A 269 0.28 24.88 -11.33
C GLU A 269 0.66 24.89 -9.84
N GLY A 270 1.24 25.98 -9.32
CA GLY A 270 1.59 26.10 -7.91
C GLY A 270 2.53 24.98 -7.44
N SER A 271 2.10 24.20 -6.44
CA SER A 271 2.85 23.06 -5.92
C SER A 271 3.00 21.90 -6.92
N ALA A 272 2.21 21.88 -8.01
CA ALA A 272 2.33 20.90 -9.10
C ALA A 272 3.34 21.33 -10.18
N ALA A 273 3.93 22.52 -10.09
CA ALA A 273 4.99 22.99 -10.99
C ALA A 273 6.35 22.37 -10.62
N LYS A 274 6.45 21.05 -10.76
CA LYS A 274 7.64 20.29 -10.35
C LYS A 274 8.72 20.22 -11.43
N LEU A 275 9.97 20.04 -11.00
CA LEU A 275 11.16 19.96 -11.86
C LEU A 275 11.07 18.80 -12.87
N GLY A 276 10.57 17.64 -12.47
CA GLY A 276 10.42 16.46 -13.33
C GLY A 276 9.46 16.71 -14.50
N ARG A 277 8.47 17.59 -14.35
CA ARG A 277 7.58 17.99 -15.47
C ARG A 277 8.30 18.85 -16.50
N LEU A 278 9.17 19.75 -16.03
CA LEU A 278 10.00 20.56 -16.92
C LEU A 278 11.02 19.66 -17.63
N VAL A 279 11.68 18.76 -16.90
CA VAL A 279 12.66 17.83 -17.48
C VAL A 279 11.99 16.90 -18.49
N GLY A 280 10.85 16.28 -18.18
CA GLY A 280 10.13 15.45 -19.15
C GLY A 280 9.69 16.23 -20.40
N ALA A 281 9.30 17.51 -20.25
CA ALA A 281 9.00 18.35 -21.41
C ALA A 281 10.25 18.70 -22.24
N LEU A 282 11.41 18.87 -21.60
CA LEU A 282 12.69 19.08 -22.28
C LEU A 282 13.15 17.82 -23.01
N GLU A 283 12.99 16.65 -22.42
CA GLU A 283 13.27 15.35 -23.05
C GLU A 283 12.40 15.14 -24.30
N ASP A 284 11.09 15.39 -24.19
CA ASP A 284 10.17 15.32 -25.32
C ASP A 284 10.56 16.28 -26.46
N CYS A 285 11.18 17.41 -26.10
CA CYS A 285 11.68 18.41 -27.05
C CYS A 285 13.13 18.15 -27.51
N ARG A 286 13.74 17.04 -27.09
CA ARG A 286 15.15 16.67 -27.37
C ARG A 286 16.18 17.70 -26.90
N LEU A 287 15.88 18.40 -25.80
CA LEU A 287 16.75 19.37 -25.13
C LEU A 287 17.41 18.76 -23.88
N THR A 288 17.99 17.56 -24.02
CA THR A 288 18.60 16.83 -22.91
C THR A 288 19.77 17.59 -22.26
N GLY A 289 20.61 18.27 -23.05
CA GLY A 289 21.70 19.09 -22.51
C GLY A 289 21.23 20.27 -21.67
N LEU A 290 20.03 20.81 -21.92
CA LEU A 290 19.43 21.83 -21.06
C LEU A 290 18.86 21.22 -19.79
N ALA A 291 18.27 20.02 -19.88
CA ALA A 291 17.80 19.28 -18.71
C ALA A 291 18.97 18.88 -17.78
N GLU A 292 20.10 18.43 -18.33
CA GLU A 292 21.35 18.17 -17.60
C GLU A 292 21.83 19.43 -16.86
N SER A 293 21.91 20.57 -17.56
CA SER A 293 22.30 21.85 -16.96
C SER A 293 21.35 22.33 -15.86
N LEU A 294 20.06 21.98 -15.92
CA LEU A 294 19.07 22.29 -14.88
C LEU A 294 19.21 21.36 -13.68
N LEU A 295 19.61 20.11 -13.91
CA LEU A 295 19.81 19.10 -12.88
C LEU A 295 21.19 19.21 -12.21
N GLY A 296 22.12 19.93 -12.83
CA GLY A 296 23.50 20.06 -12.34
C GLY A 296 24.36 18.82 -12.59
N SER A 297 23.89 17.87 -13.40
CA SER A 297 24.70 16.75 -13.89
C SER A 297 25.55 17.23 -15.08
N GLN A 298 26.87 17.09 -14.97
CA GLN A 298 27.84 17.29 -16.05
C GLN A 298 28.39 15.96 -16.53
#